data_AF-A0A6A9TJK8-F1
#
_entry.id   AF-A0A6A9TJK8-F1
#
_cell.length_a   1.000
_cell.length_b   1.000
_cell.length_c   1.000
_cell.angle_alpha   90.00
_cell.angle_beta   90.00
_cell.angle_gamma   90.00
#
_symmetry.space_group_name_H-M   'P 1'
#
loop_
_entity.id
_entity.type
_entity.pdbx_description
1 polymer ?
#
loop_
_entity_poly.entity_id
_entity_poly.type
_entity_poly.pdbx_seq_one_letter_code
_entity_poly.pdbx_strand_id
1 'polypeptide(L)'
;ARGRPGPRPRAAAALAPTNAHLKRDPFDARVVVAGDPEASGLFDRVVPLSAPDAGATANRFVTELSSDSGKGPWWRRPMAFDEAATAVLLERADLA
;
A
#
# COMPACT_ATOMS: atom_id res chain seq x y z
N ALA A 1 2.16 24.65 -13.28
CA ALA A 1 3.47 24.05 -12.99
C ALA A 1 3.52 22.64 -13.60
N ARG A 2 4.43 22.38 -14.55
CA ARG A 2 4.56 21.03 -15.12
C ARG A 2 5.23 20.14 -14.06
N GLY A 3 4.49 19.15 -13.55
CA GLY A 3 5.01 18.22 -12.54
C GLY A 3 6.22 17.45 -13.07
N ARG A 4 7.13 17.05 -12.18
CA ARG A 4 8.27 16.19 -12.53
C ARG A 4 7.79 14.97 -13.33
N PRO A 5 8.50 14.56 -14.39
CA PRO A 5 8.17 13.35 -15.12
C PRO A 5 8.23 12.13 -14.17
N GLY A 6 7.28 11.21 -14.34
CA GLY A 6 7.21 9.96 -13.57
C GLY A 6 8.41 9.03 -13.85
N PRO A 7 8.56 7.94 -13.09
CA PRO A 7 9.66 7.01 -13.26
C PRO A 7 9.64 6.39 -14.66
N ARG A 8 10.84 6.15 -15.23
CA ARG A 8 10.96 5.36 -16.46
C ARG A 8 10.71 3.88 -16.13
N PRO A 9 10.08 3.09 -17.02
CA PRO A 9 9.78 1.68 -16.76
C PRO A 9 10.99 0.86 -16.33
N ARG A 10 12.17 1.08 -16.95
CA ARG A 10 13.42 0.40 -16.59
C ARG A 10 13.88 0.68 -15.16
N ALA A 11 13.73 1.93 -14.70
CA ALA A 11 14.10 2.29 -13.32
C ALA A 11 13.10 1.71 -12.31
N ALA A 12 11.81 1.69 -12.64
CA ALA A 12 10.79 1.02 -11.84
C ALA A 12 11.02 -0.50 -11.76
N ALA A 13 11.40 -1.16 -12.87
CA ALA A 13 11.69 -2.59 -12.90
C ALA A 13 12.91 -2.97 -12.04
N ALA A 14 13.91 -2.10 -11.94
CA ALA A 14 15.06 -2.34 -11.06
C ALA A 14 14.68 -2.34 -9.56
N LEU A 15 13.63 -1.61 -9.18
CA LEU A 15 13.19 -1.46 -7.78
C LEU A 15 12.04 -2.41 -7.42
N ALA A 16 11.12 -2.67 -8.34
CA ALA A 16 9.92 -3.46 -8.12
C ALA A 16 9.63 -4.34 -9.35
N PRO A 17 10.46 -5.36 -9.62
CA PRO A 17 10.46 -6.11 -10.89
C PRO A 17 9.15 -6.85 -11.20
N THR A 18 8.33 -7.14 -10.19
CA THR A 18 7.05 -7.86 -10.32
C THR A 18 5.83 -6.93 -10.37
N ASN A 19 6.02 -5.61 -10.35
CA ASN A 19 4.92 -4.64 -10.30
C ASN A 19 4.03 -4.74 -11.55
N ALA A 20 2.71 -4.81 -11.36
CA ALA A 20 1.74 -4.98 -12.43
C ALA A 20 1.76 -3.83 -13.46
N HIS A 21 2.08 -2.60 -13.04
CA HIS A 21 2.14 -1.45 -13.93
C HIS A 21 3.27 -1.56 -14.97
N LEU A 22 4.32 -2.36 -14.72
CA LEU A 22 5.38 -2.63 -15.70
C LEU A 22 4.88 -3.36 -16.95
N LYS A 23 3.73 -4.05 -16.85
CA LYS A 23 3.12 -4.80 -17.96
C LYS A 23 2.17 -3.95 -18.81
N ARG A 24 1.92 -2.70 -18.43
CA ARG A 24 1.00 -1.80 -19.16
C ARG A 24 1.76 -1.03 -20.24
N ASP A 25 1.12 -0.87 -21.40
CA ASP A 25 1.60 -0.05 -22.51
C ASP A 25 0.48 0.93 -22.94
N PRO A 26 0.63 2.25 -22.69
CA PRO A 26 1.80 2.89 -22.09
C PRO A 26 1.90 2.63 -20.57
N PHE A 27 3.13 2.67 -20.06
CA PHE A 27 3.39 2.70 -18.62
C PHE A 27 2.73 3.94 -18.00
N ASP A 28 1.87 3.75 -17.00
CA ASP A 28 0.96 4.78 -16.48
C ASP A 28 1.23 5.16 -15.01
N ALA A 29 2.19 4.51 -14.35
CA ALA A 29 2.49 4.79 -12.95
C ALA A 29 3.24 6.13 -12.81
N ARG A 30 2.62 7.06 -12.07
CA ARG A 30 3.22 8.37 -11.75
C ARG A 30 4.37 8.26 -10.75
N VAL A 31 4.29 7.29 -9.84
CA VAL A 31 5.26 7.03 -8.76
C VAL A 31 5.35 5.52 -8.56
N VAL A 32 6.53 5.01 -8.25
CA VAL A 32 6.76 3.65 -7.77
C VAL A 32 7.45 3.76 -6.43
N VAL A 33 6.90 3.06 -5.43
CA VAL A 33 7.47 2.96 -4.08
C VAL A 33 8.00 1.55 -3.92
N ALA A 34 9.25 1.43 -3.51
CA ALA A 34 9.85 0.18 -3.08
C ALA A 34 10.17 0.31 -1.59
N GLY A 35 9.97 -0.77 -0.84
CA GLY A 35 10.41 -0.84 0.55
C GLY A 35 11.93 -0.80 0.65
N ASP A 36 12.43 -0.45 1.83
CA ASP A 36 13.83 -0.63 2.19
C ASP A 36 14.12 -2.13 2.30
N PRO A 37 15.09 -2.71 1.55
CA PRO A 37 15.36 -4.14 1.59
C PRO A 37 15.83 -4.66 2.96
N GLU A 38 16.39 -3.79 3.80
CA GLU A 38 16.90 -4.16 5.13
C GLU A 38 15.87 -3.90 6.25
N ALA A 39 14.85 -3.08 5.99
CA ALA A 39 13.87 -2.68 7.00
C ALA A 39 12.40 -3.01 6.63
N SER A 40 12.11 -3.34 5.38
CA SER A 40 10.77 -3.68 4.90
C SER A 40 10.65 -5.18 4.65
N GLY A 41 9.62 -5.80 5.20
CA GLY A 41 9.32 -7.21 5.04
C GLY A 41 7.86 -7.46 4.69
N LEU A 42 7.56 -8.71 4.32
CA LEU A 42 6.19 -9.19 4.24
C LEU A 42 5.75 -9.63 5.64
N PHE A 43 4.48 -9.43 5.96
CA PHE A 43 3.88 -10.15 7.08
C PHE A 43 3.79 -11.63 6.74
N ASP A 44 3.99 -12.49 7.74
CA ASP A 44 3.82 -13.94 7.59
C ASP A 44 2.42 -14.30 7.11
N ARG A 45 1.42 -13.44 7.42
CA ARG A 45 0.03 -13.65 7.03
C ARG A 45 -0.65 -12.41 6.51
N VAL A 46 -1.65 -12.67 5.68
CA VAL A 46 -2.47 -11.64 5.03
C VAL A 46 -3.38 -10.99 6.06
N VAL A 47 -3.28 -9.67 6.20
CA VAL A 47 -4.23 -8.88 6.97
C VAL A 47 -5.29 -8.33 6.00
N PRO A 48 -6.55 -8.79 6.05
CA PRO A 48 -7.60 -8.24 5.21
C PRO A 48 -7.88 -6.79 5.63
N LEU A 49 -8.01 -5.91 4.63
CA LEU A 49 -8.35 -4.49 4.83
C LEU A 49 -9.82 -4.18 4.50
N SER A 50 -10.53 -5.16 3.96
CA SER A 50 -11.97 -5.10 3.75
C SER A 50 -12.75 -5.73 4.90
N ALA A 51 -14.05 -5.45 4.95
CA ALA A 51 -15.00 -6.21 5.74
C ALA A 51 -15.08 -7.67 5.21
N PRO A 52 -15.41 -8.64 6.07
CA PRO A 52 -15.41 -10.06 5.70
C PRO A 52 -16.59 -10.45 4.78
N ASP A 53 -17.65 -9.67 4.78
CA ASP A 53 -18.87 -9.89 4.00
C ASP A 53 -18.76 -9.39 2.55
N ALA A 54 -17.94 -8.36 2.30
CA ALA A 54 -17.71 -7.82 0.96
C ALA A 54 -16.32 -7.18 0.83
N GLY A 55 -15.58 -7.57 -0.23
CA GLY A 55 -14.23 -7.06 -0.53
C GLY A 55 -14.14 -5.58 -0.90
N ALA A 56 -15.26 -4.87 -1.00
CA ALA A 56 -15.32 -3.45 -1.36
C ALA A 56 -15.48 -2.51 -0.15
N THR A 57 -16.02 -3.01 0.97
CA THR A 57 -16.24 -2.23 2.18
C THR A 57 -14.95 -2.21 3.00
N ALA A 58 -14.44 -1.04 3.32
CA ALA A 58 -13.25 -0.88 4.16
C ALA A 58 -13.53 -1.29 5.62
N ASN A 59 -12.56 -1.92 6.29
CA ASN A 59 -12.67 -2.25 7.72
C ASN A 59 -12.02 -1.19 8.61
N ARG A 60 -12.06 -1.42 9.93
CA ARG A 60 -11.54 -0.48 10.94
C ARG A 60 -10.06 -0.10 10.76
N PHE A 61 -9.21 -0.95 10.20
CA PHE A 61 -7.81 -0.59 9.93
C PHE A 61 -7.73 0.56 8.93
N VAL A 62 -8.58 0.52 7.92
CA VAL A 62 -8.65 1.55 6.89
C VAL A 62 -9.39 2.80 7.38
N THR A 63 -10.47 2.64 8.15
CA THR A 63 -11.37 3.77 8.50
C THR A 63 -11.01 4.47 9.80
N GLU A 64 -10.66 3.71 10.84
CA GLU A 64 -10.49 4.24 12.21
C GLU A 64 -9.02 4.41 12.58
N LEU A 65 -8.16 3.47 12.15
CA LEU A 65 -6.76 3.40 12.59
C LEU A 65 -5.78 4.09 11.63
N SER A 66 -6.12 4.22 10.34
CA SER A 66 -5.27 4.92 9.38
C SER A 66 -5.36 6.43 9.59
N SER A 67 -4.21 7.08 9.70
CA SER A 67 -4.08 8.53 9.79
C SER A 67 -4.53 9.26 8.51
N ASP A 68 -4.68 8.55 7.39
CA ASP A 68 -5.19 9.07 6.10
C ASP A 68 -6.49 8.38 5.66
N SER A 69 -7.29 7.90 6.62
CA SER A 69 -8.59 7.23 6.36
C SER A 69 -9.63 8.10 5.65
N GLY A 70 -9.34 9.39 5.43
CA GLY A 70 -10.28 10.41 5.01
C GLY A 70 -10.54 10.52 3.50
N LYS A 71 -11.81 10.28 3.12
CA LYS A 71 -12.50 10.84 1.93
C LYS A 71 -11.96 10.41 0.56
N GLY A 72 -11.94 9.10 0.29
CA GLY A 72 -11.73 8.61 -1.08
C GLY A 72 -11.55 7.10 -1.15
N PRO A 73 -11.33 6.57 -2.36
CA PRO A 73 -10.99 5.16 -2.52
C PRO A 73 -9.66 4.88 -1.82
N TRP A 74 -9.71 4.12 -0.72
CA TRP A 74 -8.58 3.87 0.17
C TRP A 74 -7.37 3.21 -0.53
N TRP A 75 -7.61 2.53 -1.65
CA TRP A 75 -6.58 1.97 -2.53
C TRP A 75 -5.81 3.00 -3.38
N ARG A 76 -6.11 4.30 -3.28
CA ARG A 76 -5.46 5.36 -4.07
C ARG A 76 -4.39 6.14 -3.31
N ARG A 77 -4.19 5.88 -2.02
CA ARG A 77 -3.19 6.57 -1.19
C ARG A 77 -2.42 5.57 -0.33
N PRO A 78 -1.15 5.85 0.00
CA PRO A 78 -0.46 5.12 1.06
C PRO A 78 -1.23 5.26 2.37
N MET A 79 -1.47 4.15 3.07
CA MET A 79 -2.02 4.20 4.43
C MET A 79 -0.87 4.41 5.40
N ALA A 80 -1.09 5.30 6.37
CA ALA A 80 -0.16 5.56 7.45
C ALA A 80 -0.85 5.27 8.78
N PHE A 81 -0.10 4.76 9.74
CA PHE A 81 -0.58 4.44 11.08
C PHE A 81 0.34 5.12 12.09
N ASP A 82 -0.23 5.64 13.17
CA ASP A 82 0.57 6.07 14.32
C ASP A 82 1.10 4.86 15.10
N GLU A 83 1.88 5.11 16.15
CA GLU A 83 2.50 4.05 16.96
C GLU A 83 1.47 3.09 17.57
N ALA A 84 0.38 3.62 18.13
CA ALA A 84 -0.66 2.81 18.78
C ALA A 84 -1.42 1.96 17.76
N ALA A 85 -1.80 2.56 16.63
CA ALA A 85 -2.46 1.86 15.53
C ALA A 85 -1.55 0.80 14.88
N THR A 86 -0.24 1.09 14.80
CA THR A 86 0.77 0.13 14.34
C THR A 86 0.83 -1.09 15.25
N ALA A 87 0.86 -0.90 16.57
CA ALA A 87 0.87 -2.01 17.52
C ALA A 87 -0.35 -2.95 17.33
N VAL A 88 -1.55 -2.38 17.14
CA VAL A 88 -2.78 -3.15 16.88
C VAL A 88 -2.71 -3.91 15.55
N LEU A 89 -2.11 -3.32 14.52
CA LEU A 89 -1.95 -3.97 13.21
C LEU A 89 -0.95 -5.15 13.29
N LEU A 90 0.17 -4.96 13.98
CA LEU A 90 1.18 -6.01 14.20
C LEU A 90 0.59 -7.17 14.99
N GLU A 91 -0.12 -6.89 16.09
CA GLU A 91 -0.82 -7.91 16.87
C GLU A 91 -1.78 -8.72 15.98
N ARG A 92 -2.52 -8.07 15.07
CA ARG A 92 -3.43 -8.77 14.16
C ARG A 92 -2.70 -9.68 13.16
N ALA A 93 -1.53 -9.28 12.69
CA ALA A 93 -0.71 -10.09 11.79
C ALA A 93 -0.18 -11.34 12.51
N ASP A 94 0.19 -11.20 13.79
CA ASP A 94 0.77 -12.26 14.62
C ASP A 94 -0.29 -13.22 15.20
N LEU A 95 -1.51 -12.75 15.54
CA LEU A 95 -2.52 -13.49 16.30
C LEU A 95 -3.50 -14.37 15.49
N ALA A 96 -3.05 -15.31 14.67
CA ALA A 96 -3.96 -16.35 14.13
C ALA A 96 -3.21 -17.55 13.56
#